data_AF-A0A9W7L486-F1
#
_entry.id   AF-A0A9W7L486-F1
#
_cell.length_a   1.000
_cell.length_b   1.000
_cell.length_c   1.000
_cell.angle_alpha   90.00
_cell.angle_beta   90.00
_cell.angle_gamma   90.00
#
_symmetry.space_group_name_H-M   'P 1'
#
loop_
_entity.id
_entity.type
_entity.pdbx_description
1 polymer ?
#
loop_
_entity_poly.entity_id
_entity_poly.type
_entity_poly.pdbx_seq_one_letter_code
_entity_poly.pdbx_strand_id
1 'polypeptide(L)'
;MHELVRGRFQKRHVGTSDKAWGRMARKVSVNDLPPSKTSPEHVPTLQKNHPSVDQEPTASAYMDAMRTITDPESHVKSIEEELQETVAAALGKSGAKVANAIQECEHLRSEILEVGATEEKLENYESLRKKAYHYRWELTIHRQACGFVSGNYKLIEDLYKIPPKIGDSPKAK
;
A
#
# COMPACT_ATOMS: atom_id res chain seq x y z
N MET A 1 -15.45 -9.97 58.77
CA MET A 1 -14.96 -11.01 57.86
C MET A 1 -15.10 -10.49 56.43
N HIS A 2 -14.08 -9.78 55.92
CA HIS A 2 -14.06 -9.27 54.54
C HIS A 2 -12.93 -9.99 53.81
N GLU A 3 -13.30 -10.86 52.86
CA GLU A 3 -12.37 -11.65 52.06
C GLU A 3 -12.02 -10.89 50.78
N LEU A 4 -10.73 -10.68 50.59
CA LEU A 4 -10.11 -9.87 49.55
C LEU A 4 -9.80 -10.77 48.34
N VAL A 5 -10.67 -10.79 47.32
CA VAL A 5 -10.45 -11.61 46.12
C VAL A 5 -9.48 -10.89 45.16
N ARG A 6 -8.20 -11.26 45.22
CA ARG A 6 -7.17 -10.86 44.24
C ARG A 6 -7.22 -11.81 43.03
N GLY A 7 -7.72 -11.32 41.90
CA GLY A 7 -7.71 -12.02 40.62
C GLY A 7 -6.29 -12.17 40.06
N ARG A 8 -5.91 -13.42 39.74
CA ARG A 8 -4.61 -13.81 39.19
C ARG A 8 -4.48 -13.38 37.72
N PHE A 9 -3.44 -12.62 37.42
CA PHE A 9 -3.04 -12.25 36.06
C PHE A 9 -2.21 -13.39 35.45
N GLN A 10 -2.82 -14.23 34.61
CA GLN A 10 -2.12 -15.28 33.85
C GLN A 10 -1.43 -14.65 32.62
N LYS A 11 -0.10 -14.56 32.67
CA LYS A 11 0.74 -14.30 31.49
C LYS A 11 0.64 -15.50 30.53
N ARG A 12 -0.03 -15.30 29.40
CA ARG A 12 0.05 -16.23 28.26
C ARG A 12 1.37 -16.00 27.52
N HIS A 13 2.21 -17.03 27.50
CA HIS A 13 3.34 -17.13 26.61
C HIS A 13 2.85 -17.14 25.16
N VAL A 14 3.34 -16.21 24.33
CA VAL A 14 3.26 -16.33 22.87
C VAL A 14 4.62 -16.87 22.42
N GLY A 15 4.68 -18.18 22.19
CA GLY A 15 5.73 -18.80 21.43
C GLY A 15 5.32 -18.82 19.96
N THR A 16 6.13 -18.26 19.08
CA THR A 16 6.08 -18.45 17.62
C THR A 16 7.45 -18.03 17.08
N SER A 17 8.38 -18.98 17.05
CA SER A 17 8.82 -19.68 15.82
C SER A 17 9.68 -18.80 14.90
N ASP A 18 10.86 -18.41 15.39
CA ASP A 18 11.99 -18.06 14.53
C ASP A 18 12.49 -19.33 13.83
N LYS A 19 12.07 -19.52 12.57
CA LYS A 19 12.64 -20.52 11.68
C LYS A 19 13.15 -19.86 10.40
N ALA A 20 14.47 -19.91 10.29
CA ALA A 20 15.18 -20.35 9.09
C ALA A 20 15.10 -19.48 7.83
N TRP A 21 15.90 -18.40 7.82
CA TRP A 21 16.51 -17.90 6.59
C TRP A 21 17.96 -18.41 6.52
N GLY A 22 18.07 -19.68 6.14
CA GLY A 22 19.35 -20.33 5.88
C GLY A 22 20.04 -19.69 4.68
N ARG A 23 21.23 -19.13 4.92
CA ARG A 23 22.19 -18.78 3.87
C ARG A 23 22.58 -20.04 3.11
N MET A 24 22.16 -20.16 1.86
CA MET A 24 22.80 -21.04 0.87
C MET A 24 23.33 -20.21 -0.28
N ALA A 25 24.47 -19.56 -0.06
CA ALA A 25 25.36 -19.19 -1.15
C ALA A 25 26.02 -20.49 -1.66
N ARG A 26 25.44 -21.11 -2.69
CA ARG A 26 26.16 -22.13 -3.46
C ARG A 26 27.28 -21.43 -4.23
N LYS A 27 28.53 -21.71 -3.84
CA LYS A 27 29.71 -21.42 -4.66
C LYS A 27 29.60 -22.27 -5.92
N VAL A 28 29.22 -21.65 -7.03
CA VAL A 28 29.40 -22.27 -8.35
C VAL A 28 30.91 -22.21 -8.65
N SER A 29 31.55 -23.38 -8.68
CA SER A 29 32.95 -23.52 -9.05
C SER A 29 33.06 -23.41 -10.57
N VAL A 30 34.08 -22.70 -11.06
CA VAL A 30 34.31 -22.42 -12.49
C VAL A 30 34.70 -23.69 -13.28
N ASN A 31 34.82 -24.84 -12.61
CA ASN A 31 35.30 -26.10 -13.19
C ASN A 31 34.20 -27.06 -13.66
N ASP A 32 32.92 -26.73 -13.56
CA ASP A 32 31.80 -27.61 -13.95
C ASP A 32 31.30 -27.40 -15.40
N LEU A 33 32.10 -26.79 -16.28
CA LEU A 33 31.76 -26.68 -17.71
C LEU A 33 32.35 -27.85 -18.53
N PRO A 34 31.56 -28.52 -19.38
CA PRO A 34 32.05 -29.63 -20.19
C PRO A 34 33.03 -29.15 -21.28
N PRO A 35 34.05 -29.95 -21.63
CA PRO A 35 35.02 -29.56 -22.66
C PRO A 35 34.38 -29.58 -24.05
N SER A 36 34.36 -28.40 -24.68
CA SER A 36 33.97 -28.22 -26.08
C SER A 36 34.95 -28.95 -27.01
N LYS A 37 34.47 -29.97 -27.72
CA LYS A 37 35.22 -30.66 -28.79
C LYS A 37 35.25 -29.77 -30.03
N THR A 38 36.45 -29.53 -30.53
CA THR A 38 36.75 -28.81 -31.77
C THR A 38 36.60 -29.72 -33.00
N SER A 39 36.02 -29.19 -34.07
CA SER A 39 36.55 -29.34 -35.43
C SER A 39 36.01 -28.24 -36.35
N PRO A 40 36.78 -27.81 -37.37
CA PRO A 40 36.63 -26.51 -37.99
C PRO A 40 35.86 -26.61 -39.32
N GLU A 41 34.77 -25.87 -39.44
CA GLU A 41 34.20 -25.55 -40.75
C GLU A 41 34.45 -24.07 -41.08
N HIS A 42 34.89 -23.91 -42.31
CA HIS A 42 35.44 -22.74 -42.96
C HIS A 42 34.45 -21.56 -42.95
N VAL A 43 34.76 -20.51 -42.18
CA VAL A 43 34.05 -19.23 -42.27
C VAL A 43 34.82 -18.31 -43.21
N PRO A 44 34.16 -17.68 -44.21
CA PRO A 44 34.82 -16.77 -45.14
C PRO A 44 35.44 -15.60 -44.39
N THR A 45 36.69 -15.27 -44.75
CA THR A 45 37.46 -14.17 -44.19
C THR A 45 36.74 -12.84 -44.43
N LEU A 46 35.96 -12.40 -43.44
CA LEU A 46 35.47 -11.03 -43.38
C LEU A 46 36.71 -10.15 -43.19
N GLN A 47 37.13 -9.44 -44.25
CA GLN A 47 38.17 -8.43 -44.18
C GLN A 47 37.71 -7.36 -43.17
N LYS A 48 38.22 -7.49 -41.95
CA LYS A 48 38.14 -6.47 -40.92
C LYS A 48 38.96 -5.28 -41.38
N ASN A 49 38.28 -4.31 -41.97
CA ASN A 49 38.75 -2.93 -41.90
C ASN A 49 38.65 -2.52 -40.43
N HIS A 50 39.73 -2.74 -39.67
CA HIS A 50 39.92 -2.10 -38.39
C HIS A 50 40.34 -0.64 -38.67
N PRO A 51 39.49 0.37 -38.42
CA PRO A 51 40.03 1.68 -38.13
C PRO A 51 40.83 1.53 -36.83
N SER A 52 42.15 1.59 -36.99
CA SER A 52 43.12 1.73 -35.92
C SER A 52 42.88 3.03 -35.19
N VAL A 53 42.10 3.00 -34.11
CA VAL A 53 42.04 4.10 -33.15
C VAL A 53 41.71 3.54 -31.77
N ASP A 54 42.71 3.48 -30.88
CA ASP A 54 42.55 3.45 -29.43
C ASP A 54 41.93 4.78 -28.96
N GLN A 55 40.69 5.03 -29.36
CA GLN A 55 39.88 6.09 -28.77
C GLN A 55 39.08 5.43 -27.67
N GLU A 56 39.47 5.71 -26.42
CA GLU A 56 38.55 5.50 -25.31
C GLU A 56 37.18 6.03 -25.72
N PRO A 57 36.08 5.29 -25.48
CA PRO A 57 34.77 5.77 -25.84
C PRO A 57 34.62 7.12 -25.16
N THR A 58 34.60 8.18 -25.98
CA THR A 58 34.35 9.52 -25.47
C THR A 58 33.07 9.44 -24.64
N ALA A 59 33.01 10.16 -23.52
CA ALA A 59 31.88 10.06 -22.59
C ALA A 59 30.50 10.16 -23.30
N SER A 60 30.45 10.81 -24.46
CA SER A 60 29.29 10.86 -25.36
C SER A 60 28.86 9.48 -25.90
N ALA A 61 29.78 8.67 -26.43
CA ALA A 61 29.46 7.37 -27.05
C ALA A 61 28.94 6.35 -26.01
N TYR A 62 29.47 6.41 -24.78
CA TYR A 62 28.98 5.61 -23.67
C TYR A 62 27.56 6.02 -23.25
N MET A 63 27.28 7.32 -23.16
CA MET A 63 25.95 7.82 -22.79
C MET A 63 24.90 7.51 -23.86
N ASP A 64 25.27 7.52 -25.15
CA ASP A 64 24.37 7.15 -26.24
C ASP A 64 24.08 5.64 -26.27
N ALA A 65 25.05 4.79 -25.92
CA ALA A 65 24.84 3.36 -25.72
C ALA A 65 23.91 3.07 -24.53
N MET A 66 24.05 3.82 -23.44
CA MET A 66 23.16 3.71 -22.27
C MET A 66 21.72 4.12 -22.60
N ARG A 67 21.53 5.18 -23.41
CA ARG A 67 20.21 5.62 -23.90
C ARG A 67 19.53 4.61 -24.83
N THR A 68 20.31 3.79 -25.53
CA THR A 68 19.74 2.72 -26.38
C THR A 68 19.30 1.50 -25.58
N ILE A 69 19.90 1.28 -24.41
CA ILE A 69 19.60 0.13 -23.54
C ILE A 69 18.44 0.43 -22.58
N THR A 70 18.40 1.65 -22.04
CA THR A 70 17.40 2.04 -21.05
C THR A 70 16.75 3.35 -21.47
N ASP A 71 15.48 3.28 -21.86
CA ASP A 71 14.66 4.46 -22.05
C ASP A 71 14.30 5.06 -20.68
N PRO A 72 14.81 6.27 -20.33
CA PRO A 72 14.51 6.89 -19.05
C PRO A 72 13.02 7.22 -18.89
N GLU A 73 12.29 7.48 -19.98
CA GLU A 73 10.85 7.77 -19.92
C GLU A 73 10.07 6.53 -19.46
N SER A 74 10.38 5.36 -20.04
CA SER A 74 9.81 4.09 -19.58
C SER A 74 10.08 3.80 -18.10
N HIS A 75 11.27 4.16 -17.60
CA HIS A 75 11.59 3.92 -16.18
C HIS A 75 10.83 4.86 -15.25
N VAL A 76 10.73 6.15 -15.59
CA VAL A 76 9.93 7.13 -14.83
C VAL A 76 8.47 6.68 -14.78
N LYS A 77 7.92 6.24 -15.91
CA LYS A 77 6.54 5.75 -15.98
C LYS A 77 6.32 4.54 -15.06
N SER A 78 7.25 3.59 -15.03
CA SER A 78 7.18 2.44 -14.11
C SER A 78 7.10 2.88 -12.64
N ILE A 79 7.93 3.87 -12.25
CA ILE A 79 7.93 4.42 -10.89
C ILE A 79 6.61 5.13 -10.60
N GLU A 80 6.06 5.87 -11.56
CA GLU A 80 4.77 6.54 -11.43
C GLU A 80 3.62 5.54 -11.21
N GLU A 81 3.61 4.44 -11.96
CA GLU A 81 2.61 3.36 -11.80
C GLU A 81 2.70 2.73 -10.41
N GLU A 82 3.90 2.35 -9.95
CA GLU A 82 4.12 1.82 -8.61
C GLU A 82 3.67 2.81 -7.51
N LEU A 83 3.99 4.10 -7.68
CA LEU A 83 3.55 5.14 -6.76
C LEU A 83 2.03 5.28 -6.73
N GLN A 84 1.37 5.25 -7.89
CA GLN A 84 -0.09 5.33 -7.98
C GLN A 84 -0.76 4.13 -7.29
N GLU A 85 -0.23 2.92 -7.45
CA GLU A 85 -0.74 1.73 -6.77
C GLU A 85 -0.63 1.84 -5.25
N THR A 86 0.52 2.31 -4.75
CA THR A 86 0.71 2.49 -3.30
C THR A 86 -0.23 3.54 -2.72
N VAL A 87 -0.42 4.67 -3.42
CA VAL A 87 -1.37 5.72 -3.05
C VAL A 87 -2.81 5.18 -3.06
N ALA A 88 -3.19 4.45 -4.11
CA ALA A 88 -4.52 3.86 -4.23
C ALA A 88 -4.81 2.87 -3.09
N ALA A 89 -3.85 2.00 -2.77
CA ALA A 89 -3.97 1.05 -1.68
C ALA A 89 -4.10 1.75 -0.30
N ALA A 90 -3.33 2.82 -0.07
CA ALA A 90 -3.38 3.59 1.17
C ALA A 90 -4.73 4.33 1.34
N LEU A 91 -5.22 4.96 0.27
CA LEU A 91 -6.52 5.62 0.23
C LEU A 91 -7.67 4.61 0.39
N GLY A 92 -7.57 3.43 -0.24
CA GLY A 92 -8.54 2.35 -0.09
C GLY A 92 -8.67 1.89 1.37
N LYS A 93 -7.54 1.68 2.07
CA LYS A 93 -7.53 1.34 3.50
C LYS A 93 -8.14 2.45 4.35
N SER A 94 -7.85 3.72 4.05
CA SER A 94 -8.43 4.86 4.77
C SER A 94 -9.94 4.96 4.54
N GLY A 95 -10.41 4.78 3.31
CA GLY A 95 -11.82 4.73 2.97
C GLY A 95 -12.58 3.59 3.66
N ALA A 96 -11.96 2.41 3.76
CA ALA A 96 -12.53 1.26 4.47
C ALA A 96 -12.76 1.54 5.97
N LYS A 97 -11.86 2.29 6.63
CA LYS A 97 -12.06 2.71 8.03
C LYS A 97 -13.31 3.56 8.20
N VAL A 98 -13.53 4.52 7.29
CA VAL A 98 -14.73 5.38 7.31
C VAL A 98 -15.98 4.54 7.06
N ALA A 99 -15.97 3.66 6.05
CA ALA A 99 -17.08 2.81 5.69
C ALA A 99 -17.49 1.88 6.86
N ASN A 100 -16.53 1.22 7.49
CA ASN A 100 -16.78 0.33 8.63
C ASN A 100 -17.39 1.10 9.81
N ALA A 101 -16.85 2.27 10.16
CA ALA A 101 -17.40 3.09 11.24
C ALA A 101 -18.83 3.56 10.96
N ILE A 102 -19.15 3.89 9.70
CA ILE A 102 -20.52 4.24 9.29
C ILE A 102 -21.43 3.02 9.36
N GLN A 103 -20.99 1.85 8.93
CA GLN A 103 -21.76 0.61 9.01
C GLN A 103 -22.09 0.25 10.47
N GLU A 104 -21.12 0.37 11.38
CA GLU A 104 -21.33 0.19 12.82
C GLU A 104 -22.35 1.22 13.37
N CYS A 105 -22.25 2.48 12.94
CA CYS A 105 -23.24 3.50 13.29
C CYS A 105 -24.66 3.13 12.84
N GLU A 106 -24.83 2.70 11.59
CA GLU A 106 -26.14 2.37 11.03
C GLU A 106 -26.74 1.12 11.67
N HIS A 107 -25.89 0.13 11.99
CA HIS A 107 -26.33 -1.06 12.69
C HIS A 107 -26.89 -0.72 14.07
N LEU A 108 -26.14 0.05 14.87
CA LEU A 108 -26.58 0.44 16.20
C LEU A 108 -27.78 1.39 16.16
N ARG A 109 -27.84 2.29 15.16
CA ARG A 109 -29.02 3.14 14.93
C ARG A 109 -30.27 2.30 14.68
N SER A 110 -30.17 1.29 13.81
CA SER A 110 -31.29 0.40 13.49
C SER A 110 -31.75 -0.35 14.74
N GLU A 111 -30.81 -0.87 15.52
CA GLU A 111 -31.10 -1.55 16.79
C GLU A 111 -31.82 -0.63 17.79
N ILE A 112 -31.40 0.64 17.91
CA ILE A 112 -32.05 1.62 18.78
C ILE A 112 -33.47 1.93 18.31
N LEU A 113 -33.70 2.01 17.00
CA LEU A 113 -35.03 2.28 16.43
C LEU A 113 -35.99 1.10 16.59
N GLU A 114 -35.49 -0.13 16.54
CA GLU A 114 -36.31 -1.35 16.64
C GLU A 114 -36.59 -1.76 18.09
N VAL A 115 -35.55 -1.83 18.93
CA VAL A 115 -35.63 -2.35 20.29
C VAL A 115 -35.89 -1.24 21.32
N GLY A 116 -35.49 -0.02 20.98
CA GLY A 116 -35.57 1.15 21.86
C GLY A 116 -34.21 1.67 22.31
N ALA A 117 -34.21 2.94 22.68
CA ALA A 117 -33.03 3.64 23.15
C ALA A 117 -32.76 3.35 24.64
N THR A 118 -31.57 2.85 24.94
CA THR A 118 -30.99 2.89 26.29
C THR A 118 -29.89 3.95 26.32
N GLU A 119 -29.62 4.53 27.49
CA GLU A 119 -28.59 5.56 27.64
C GLU A 119 -27.23 5.09 27.10
N GLU A 120 -26.82 3.87 27.46
CA GLU A 120 -25.59 3.25 26.98
C GLU A 120 -25.54 3.14 25.45
N LYS A 121 -26.64 2.74 24.80
CA LYS A 121 -26.70 2.66 23.34
C LYS A 121 -26.60 4.03 22.67
N LEU A 122 -27.22 5.06 23.27
CA LEU A 122 -27.14 6.43 22.78
C LEU A 122 -25.71 6.98 22.89
N GLU A 123 -25.04 6.77 24.03
CA GLU A 123 -23.64 7.16 24.22
C GLU A 123 -22.72 6.44 23.25
N ASN A 124 -22.89 5.12 23.10
CA ASN A 124 -22.13 4.32 22.15
C ASN A 124 -22.34 4.80 20.71
N TYR A 125 -23.59 5.09 20.33
CA TYR A 125 -23.92 5.63 19.01
C TYR A 125 -23.26 6.99 18.76
N GLU A 126 -23.30 7.90 19.72
CA GLU A 126 -22.63 9.19 19.59
C GLU A 126 -21.11 9.03 19.47
N SER A 127 -20.52 8.11 20.22
CA SER A 127 -19.10 7.80 20.13
C SER A 127 -18.70 7.28 18.74
N LEU A 128 -19.50 6.39 18.15
CA LEU A 128 -19.28 5.85 16.81
C LEU A 128 -19.43 6.94 15.76
N ARG A 129 -20.43 7.82 15.89
CA ARG A 129 -20.56 8.97 14.99
C ARG A 129 -19.33 9.88 15.04
N LYS A 130 -18.83 10.21 16.23
CA LYS A 130 -17.61 11.01 16.40
C LYS A 130 -16.41 10.35 15.72
N LYS A 131 -16.25 9.02 15.85
CA LYS A 131 -15.23 8.24 15.14
C LYS A 131 -15.39 8.32 13.62
N ALA A 132 -16.62 8.16 13.10
CA ALA A 132 -16.90 8.26 11.67
C ALA A 132 -16.55 9.66 11.12
N TYR A 133 -16.89 10.74 11.84
CA TYR A 133 -16.50 12.10 11.46
C TYR A 133 -14.98 12.27 11.46
N HIS A 134 -14.30 11.74 12.47
CA HIS A 134 -12.86 11.81 12.57
C HIS A 134 -12.18 11.08 11.40
N TYR A 135 -12.55 9.83 11.11
CA TYR A 135 -11.98 9.10 9.98
C TYR A 135 -12.30 9.76 8.63
N ARG A 136 -13.48 10.36 8.49
CA ARG A 136 -13.83 11.10 7.26
C ARG A 136 -12.95 12.34 7.07
N TRP A 137 -12.65 13.05 8.15
CA TRP A 137 -11.70 14.15 8.15
C TRP A 137 -10.28 13.69 7.80
N GLU A 138 -9.80 12.59 8.40
CA GLU A 138 -8.51 11.99 8.06
C GLU A 138 -8.42 11.62 6.57
N LEU A 139 -9.46 10.98 6.02
CA LEU A 139 -9.52 10.62 4.61
C LEU A 139 -9.47 11.87 3.71
N THR A 140 -10.14 12.95 4.12
CA THR A 140 -10.11 14.21 3.38
C THR A 140 -8.70 14.79 3.31
N ILE A 141 -7.99 14.82 4.44
CA ILE A 141 -6.59 15.27 4.52
C ILE A 141 -5.68 14.37 3.70
N HIS A 142 -5.83 13.05 3.83
CA HIS A 142 -5.03 12.08 3.10
C HIS A 142 -5.17 12.29 1.58
N ARG A 143 -6.40 12.50 1.10
CA ARG A 143 -6.66 12.82 -0.31
C ARG A 143 -6.03 14.14 -0.75
N GLN A 144 -6.10 15.19 0.08
CA GLN A 144 -5.44 16.46 -0.23
C GLN A 144 -3.92 16.30 -0.34
N ALA A 145 -3.32 15.52 0.56
CA ALA A 145 -1.89 15.21 0.53
C ALA A 145 -1.47 14.45 -0.75
N CYS A 146 -2.37 13.64 -1.32
CA CYS A 146 -2.18 12.97 -2.60
C CYS A 146 -2.53 13.83 -3.83
N GLY A 147 -2.81 15.12 -3.66
CA GLY A 147 -3.09 16.06 -4.77
C GLY A 147 -4.58 16.20 -5.15
N PHE A 148 -5.50 15.52 -4.47
CA PHE A 148 -6.95 15.67 -4.72
C PHE A 148 -7.51 16.90 -3.98
N VAL A 149 -7.25 18.10 -4.50
CA VAL A 149 -7.63 19.36 -3.81
C VAL A 149 -9.03 19.84 -4.22
N SER A 150 -9.32 19.87 -5.52
CA SER A 150 -10.59 20.42 -6.04
C SER A 150 -11.78 19.51 -5.74
N GLY A 151 -12.86 20.07 -5.16
CA GLY A 151 -14.11 19.34 -4.92
C GLY A 151 -14.04 18.22 -3.87
N ASN A 152 -12.90 18.04 -3.19
CA ASN A 152 -12.65 16.88 -2.34
C ASN A 152 -13.63 16.78 -1.15
N TYR A 153 -13.91 17.89 -0.47
CA TYR A 153 -14.85 17.91 0.66
C TYR A 153 -16.24 17.44 0.25
N LYS A 154 -16.79 18.01 -0.83
CA LYS A 154 -18.13 17.65 -1.34
C LYS A 154 -18.19 16.19 -1.74
N LEU A 155 -17.20 15.71 -2.50
CA LEU A 155 -17.10 14.31 -2.90
C LEU A 155 -17.12 13.36 -1.70
N ILE A 156 -16.32 13.65 -0.67
CA ILE A 156 -16.23 12.81 0.53
C ILE A 156 -17.52 12.86 1.37
N GLU A 157 -18.15 14.02 1.49
CA GLU A 157 -19.44 14.13 2.18
C GLU A 157 -20.57 13.37 1.46
N ASP A 158 -20.56 13.38 0.13
CA ASP A 158 -21.56 12.70 -0.70
C ASP A 158 -21.36 11.17 -0.68
N LEU A 159 -20.10 10.70 -0.72
CA LEU A 159 -19.76 9.27 -0.68
C LEU A 159 -19.92 8.66 0.72
N TYR A 160 -19.49 9.36 1.76
CA TYR A 160 -19.46 8.87 3.14
C TYR A 160 -20.45 9.64 4.02
N LYS A 161 -21.74 9.35 3.81
CA LYS A 161 -22.84 9.96 4.56
C LYS A 161 -22.90 9.37 5.97
N ILE A 162 -22.65 10.22 6.96
CA ILE A 162 -22.76 9.84 8.37
C ILE A 162 -24.22 10.02 8.79
N PRO A 163 -24.83 9.04 9.49
CA PRO A 163 -26.25 9.10 9.82
C PRO A 163 -26.53 10.28 10.78
N PRO A 164 -27.70 10.95 10.73
CA PRO A 164 -28.03 12.04 11.66
C PRO A 164 -28.16 11.55 13.11
N LYS A 165 -28.06 12.44 14.10
CA LYS A 165 -28.30 12.09 15.50
C LYS A 165 -29.72 11.56 15.68
N ILE A 166 -29.91 10.72 16.70
CA ILE A 166 -31.24 10.27 17.10
C ILE A 166 -31.99 11.49 17.66
N GLY A 167 -33.19 11.76 17.14
CA GLY A 167 -33.99 12.95 17.47
C GLY A 167 -33.76 14.16 16.57
N ASP A 168 -32.65 14.22 15.82
CA ASP A 168 -32.47 15.24 14.79
C ASP A 168 -33.25 14.83 13.54
N SER A 169 -34.40 15.49 13.30
CA SER A 169 -35.07 15.39 12.01
C SER A 169 -34.13 15.88 10.88
N PRO A 170 -34.10 15.21 9.71
CA PRO A 170 -33.29 15.67 8.60
C PRO A 170 -33.79 17.05 8.18
N LYS A 171 -33.00 18.11 8.45
CA LYS A 171 -33.29 19.44 7.91
C LYS A 171 -33.22 19.32 6.39
N ALA A 172 -34.37 19.44 5.72
CA ALA A 172 -34.43 19.55 4.27
C ALA A 172 -33.53 20.74 3.86
N LYS A 173 -32.53 20.45 3.04
CA LYS A 173 -31.69 21.47 2.40
C LYS A 173 -32.39 22.00 1.16
#